data_AF-A0A8X6QHF2-F1
#
_entry.id   AF-A0A8X6QHF2-F1
#
_cell.length_a   1.000
_cell.length_b   1.000
_cell.length_c   1.000
_cell.angle_alpha   90.00
_cell.angle_beta   90.00
_cell.angle_gamma   90.00
#
_symmetry.space_group_name_H-M   'P 1'
#
loop_
_entity.id
_entity.type
_entity.pdbx_description
1 polymer ?
#
loop_
_entity_poly.entity_id
_entity_poly.type
_entity_poly.pdbx_seq_one_letter_code
_entity_poly.pdbx_strand_id
1 'polypeptide(L)'
;MAGEVPQQELAKQKNYGKFKRTGSVEDDKKAMATATATVVTDGAKQVVDDFFAADPTRSVRRAAEILGIKRTSLQRIMKELELSPYKIQVTQPLNEDHTQRRSEFAQLMLEKLQTGEIDVKKIWFSDEAYFTLDGHLNK
;
A
#
# COMPACT_ATOMS: atom_id res chain seq x y z
N MET A 1 32.90 -21.94 49.38
CA MET A 1 32.90 -20.63 48.68
C MET A 1 32.81 -20.92 47.20
N ALA A 2 31.64 -20.71 46.59
CA ALA A 2 31.51 -20.81 45.14
C ALA A 2 32.21 -19.59 44.55
N GLY A 3 33.40 -19.78 43.99
CA GLY A 3 34.13 -18.71 43.32
C GLY A 3 33.28 -18.20 42.15
N GLU A 4 33.03 -16.90 42.10
CA GLU A 4 32.40 -16.27 40.95
C GLU A 4 33.25 -16.57 39.72
N VAL A 5 32.71 -17.40 38.82
CA VAL A 5 33.34 -17.73 37.56
C VAL A 5 33.54 -16.41 36.80
N PRO A 6 34.77 -16.07 36.37
CA PRO A 6 35.02 -14.83 35.65
C PRO A 6 34.09 -14.73 34.44
N GLN A 7 33.44 -13.59 34.24
CA GLN A 7 32.48 -13.38 33.14
C GLN A 7 33.04 -13.77 31.75
N GLN A 8 34.37 -13.67 31.60
CA GLN A 8 35.09 -14.05 30.39
C GLN A 8 35.06 -15.56 30.09
N GLU A 9 35.05 -16.41 31.12
CA GLU A 9 35.06 -17.86 30.97
C GLU A 9 33.68 -18.39 30.56
N LEU A 10 32.62 -17.81 31.13
CA LEU A 10 31.23 -18.04 30.72
C LEU A 10 30.99 -17.63 29.27
N ALA A 11 31.54 -16.49 28.83
CA ALA A 11 31.44 -16.04 27.44
C ALA A 11 32.14 -17.01 26.47
N LYS A 12 33.32 -17.52 26.84
CA LYS A 12 34.05 -18.52 26.05
C LYS A 12 33.25 -19.82 25.90
N GLN A 13 32.68 -20.34 26.99
CA GLN A 13 31.87 -21.55 26.97
C GLN A 13 30.60 -21.38 26.11
N LYS A 14 29.94 -20.22 26.22
CA LYS A 14 28.77 -19.88 25.39
C LYS A 14 29.12 -19.82 23.89
N ASN A 15 30.23 -19.18 23.54
CA ASN A 15 30.69 -19.10 22.14
C ASN A 15 31.10 -20.47 21.60
N TYR A 16 31.72 -21.32 22.41
CA TYR A 16 32.06 -22.69 22.03
C TYR A 16 30.82 -23.53 21.74
N GLY A 17 29.79 -23.45 22.61
CA GLY A 17 28.50 -24.11 22.37
C GLY A 17 27.78 -23.60 21.12
N LYS A 18 27.83 -22.28 20.88
CA LYS A 18 27.29 -21.64 19.67
C LYS A 18 28.00 -22.12 18.40
N PHE A 19 29.33 -22.16 18.42
CA PHE A 19 30.15 -22.65 17.32
C PHE A 19 29.86 -24.14 17.01
N LYS A 20 29.71 -24.99 18.03
CA LYS A 20 29.34 -26.40 17.83
C LYS A 20 27.95 -26.58 17.19
N ARG A 21 27.00 -25.70 17.47
CA ARG A 21 25.63 -25.77 16.94
C ARG A 21 25.51 -25.21 15.52
N THR A 22 26.13 -24.06 15.25
CA THR A 22 25.89 -23.28 14.03
C THR A 22 27.10 -23.25 13.09
N GLY A 23 28.26 -23.76 13.50
CA GLY A 23 29.52 -23.70 12.75
C GLY A 23 30.17 -22.30 12.72
N SER A 24 29.57 -21.31 13.37
CA SER A 24 30.02 -19.92 13.40
C SER A 24 29.84 -19.30 14.79
N VAL A 25 30.71 -18.34 15.10
CA VAL A 25 30.62 -17.52 16.33
C VAL A 25 29.82 -16.23 16.09
N GLU A 26 29.58 -15.85 14.83
CA GLU A 26 28.75 -14.70 14.44
C GLU A 26 27.34 -14.80 14.99
N ASP A 27 26.68 -13.66 15.22
CA ASP A 27 25.29 -13.60 15.69
C ASP A 27 24.38 -14.48 14.86
N ASP A 28 23.60 -15.32 15.56
CA ASP A 28 22.66 -16.24 14.94
C ASP A 28 21.44 -15.43 14.48
N LYS A 29 21.61 -14.70 13.37
CA LYS A 29 20.60 -13.81 12.80
C LYS A 29 19.29 -14.57 12.53
N LYS A 30 19.37 -15.87 12.26
CA LYS A 30 18.21 -16.75 12.02
C LYS A 30 17.43 -17.02 13.31
N ALA A 31 18.12 -17.31 14.42
CA ALA A 31 17.48 -17.44 15.74
C ALA A 31 17.00 -16.09 16.31
N MET A 32 17.67 -14.98 15.96
CA MET A 32 17.25 -13.64 16.36
C MET A 32 16.03 -13.16 15.56
N ALA A 33 15.91 -13.53 14.27
CA ALA A 33 14.77 -13.18 13.43
C ALA A 33 13.46 -13.84 13.89
N THR A 34 13.52 -15.05 14.44
CA THR A 34 12.33 -15.77 14.93
C THR A 34 11.85 -15.30 16.31
N ALA A 35 12.66 -14.52 17.05
CA ALA A 35 12.34 -14.11 18.43
C ALA A 35 11.29 -12.98 18.51
N THR A 36 11.04 -12.24 17.43
CA THR A 36 9.91 -11.34 17.36
C THR A 36 8.75 -12.01 16.66
N ALA A 37 7.75 -12.47 17.43
CA ALA A 37 6.46 -12.85 16.88
C ALA A 37 5.88 -11.63 16.14
N THR A 38 6.03 -11.60 14.82
CA THR A 38 5.43 -10.57 14.00
C THR A 38 3.92 -10.80 14.04
N VAL A 39 3.16 -9.85 14.59
CA VAL A 39 1.68 -9.80 14.47
C VAL A 39 1.23 -9.84 12.99
N VAL A 40 2.18 -9.59 12.09
CA VAL A 40 2.08 -9.67 10.64
C VAL A 40 2.18 -11.14 10.19
N THR A 41 1.18 -11.95 10.52
CA THR A 41 1.02 -13.28 9.92
C THR A 41 0.45 -13.14 8.50
N ASP A 42 0.71 -14.11 7.63
CA ASP A 42 0.20 -14.07 6.25
C ASP A 42 -1.34 -14.06 6.21
N GLY A 43 -2.00 -14.70 7.18
CA GLY A 43 -3.46 -14.62 7.33
C GLY A 43 -3.95 -13.22 7.72
N ALA A 44 -3.21 -12.49 8.57
CA ALA A 44 -3.57 -11.11 8.91
C ALA A 44 -3.37 -10.16 7.73
N LYS A 45 -2.40 -10.45 6.85
CA LYS A 45 -2.20 -9.67 5.60
C LYS A 45 -3.39 -9.82 4.66
N GLN A 46 -3.83 -11.05 4.41
CA GLN A 46 -4.98 -11.32 3.54
C GLN A 46 -6.24 -10.61 4.03
N VAL A 47 -6.54 -10.71 5.34
CA VAL A 47 -7.71 -10.03 5.92
C VAL A 47 -7.64 -8.51 5.74
N VAL A 48 -6.46 -7.91 5.89
CA VAL A 48 -6.28 -6.45 5.70
C VAL A 48 -6.40 -6.07 4.23
N ASP A 49 -5.88 -6.89 3.32
CA ASP A 49 -5.94 -6.66 1.88
C ASP A 49 -7.40 -6.74 1.38
N ASP A 50 -8.12 -7.80 1.73
CA ASP A 50 -9.54 -7.98 1.41
C ASP A 50 -10.39 -6.82 1.95
N PHE A 51 -10.07 -6.34 3.16
CA PHE A 51 -10.78 -5.22 3.77
C PHE A 51 -10.61 -3.92 2.98
N PHE A 52 -9.37 -3.59 2.58
CA PHE A 52 -9.09 -2.37 1.81
C PHE A 52 -9.46 -2.49 0.33
N ALA A 53 -9.54 -3.71 -0.21
CA ALA A 53 -10.11 -3.96 -1.53
C ALA A 53 -11.62 -3.66 -1.57
N ALA A 54 -12.35 -4.01 -0.50
CA ALA A 54 -13.77 -3.70 -0.36
C ALA A 54 -14.03 -2.21 -0.06
N ASP A 55 -13.30 -1.63 0.89
CA ASP A 55 -13.49 -0.25 1.36
C ASP A 55 -12.18 0.58 1.29
N PRO A 56 -11.74 1.03 0.10
CA PRO A 56 -10.44 1.71 -0.07
C PRO A 56 -10.37 3.10 0.60
N THR A 57 -11.51 3.72 0.89
CA THR A 57 -11.58 5.07 1.46
C THR A 57 -11.54 5.09 3.00
N ARG A 58 -11.55 3.92 3.64
CA ARG A 58 -11.68 3.81 5.09
C ARG A 58 -10.41 4.30 5.81
N SER A 59 -10.59 5.09 6.86
CA SER A 59 -9.44 5.52 7.68
C SER A 59 -8.77 4.35 8.40
N VAL A 60 -7.45 4.39 8.52
CA VAL A 60 -6.63 3.39 9.26
C VAL A 60 -7.10 3.22 10.70
N ARG A 61 -7.56 4.31 11.36
CA ARG A 61 -8.09 4.24 12.72
C ARG A 61 -9.37 3.39 12.78
N ARG A 62 -10.31 3.63 11.85
CA ARG A 62 -11.57 2.89 11.79
C ARG A 62 -11.35 1.43 11.39
N ALA A 63 -10.44 1.19 10.45
CA ALA A 63 -10.03 -0.16 10.05
C ALA A 63 -9.44 -0.94 11.24
N ALA A 64 -8.60 -0.31 12.05
CA ALA A 64 -8.04 -0.90 13.27
C ALA A 64 -9.13 -1.29 14.30
N GLU A 65 -10.13 -0.42 14.51
CA GLU A 65 -11.28 -0.70 15.39
C GLU A 65 -12.11 -1.89 14.88
N ILE A 66 -12.38 -1.95 13.57
CA ILE A 66 -13.21 -3.01 12.95
C ILE A 66 -12.49 -4.36 12.96
N LEU A 67 -11.21 -4.37 12.59
CA LEU A 67 -10.40 -5.59 12.50
C LEU A 67 -9.88 -6.06 13.87
N GLY A 68 -10.03 -5.25 14.93
CA GLY A 68 -9.48 -5.53 16.25
C GLY A 68 -7.95 -5.52 16.31
N ILE A 69 -7.28 -4.94 15.31
CA ILE A 69 -5.82 -4.88 15.19
C ILE A 69 -5.33 -3.54 15.74
N LYS A 70 -4.24 -3.55 16.52
CA LYS A 70 -3.59 -2.30 16.94
C LYS A 70 -3.18 -1.47 15.72
N ARG A 71 -3.43 -0.15 15.76
CA ARG A 71 -3.12 0.78 14.66
C ARG A 71 -1.67 0.67 14.16
N THR A 72 -0.70 0.52 15.06
CA THR A 72 0.72 0.39 14.70
C THR A 72 1.03 -0.90 13.95
N SER A 73 0.38 -2.01 14.31
CA SER A 73 0.48 -3.29 13.59
C SER A 73 -0.17 -3.19 12.22
N LEU A 74 -1.37 -2.58 12.14
CA LEU A 74 -2.05 -2.35 10.86
C LEU A 74 -1.20 -1.51 9.90
N GLN A 75 -0.56 -0.45 10.38
CA GLN A 75 0.36 0.36 9.56
C GLN A 75 1.58 -0.42 9.06
N ARG A 76 2.12 -1.36 9.86
CA ARG A 76 3.20 -2.25 9.40
C ARG A 76 2.71 -3.19 8.30
N ILE A 77 1.53 -3.79 8.47
CA ILE A 77 0.92 -4.66 7.45
C ILE A 77 0.68 -3.88 6.16
N MET A 78 0.09 -2.68 6.23
CA MET A 78 -0.13 -1.83 5.06
C MET A 78 1.17 -1.48 4.32
N LYS A 79 2.27 -1.24 5.06
CA LYS A 79 3.58 -0.96 4.47
C LYS A 79 4.18 -2.20 3.77
N GLU A 80 3.99 -3.39 4.33
CA GLU A 80 4.44 -4.64 3.71
C GLU A 80 3.59 -5.01 2.48
N LEU A 81 2.32 -4.61 2.44
CA LEU A 81 1.42 -4.75 1.29
C LEU A 81 1.59 -3.61 0.25
N GLU A 82 2.49 -2.67 0.48
CA GLU A 82 2.72 -1.51 -0.40
C GLU A 82 1.46 -0.66 -0.67
N LEU A 83 0.50 -0.66 0.27
CA LEU A 83 -0.73 0.10 0.15
C LEU A 83 -0.47 1.61 0.25
N SER A 84 -0.93 2.36 -0.75
CA SER A 84 -0.83 3.81 -0.79
C SER A 84 -2.10 4.47 -0.23
N PRO A 85 -2.00 5.63 0.44
CA PRO A 85 -3.18 6.36 0.90
C PRO A 85 -4.12 6.72 -0.25
N TYR A 86 -5.42 6.52 -0.04
CA TYR A 86 -6.42 6.93 -1.02
C TYR A 86 -6.41 8.45 -1.25
N LYS A 87 -6.34 8.86 -2.52
CA LYS A 87 -6.40 10.27 -2.93
C LYS A 87 -7.82 10.60 -3.40
N ILE A 88 -8.50 11.48 -2.68
CA ILE A 88 -9.83 11.98 -3.07
C ILE A 88 -9.68 12.75 -4.38
N GLN A 89 -10.42 12.32 -5.41
CA GLN A 89 -10.57 13.04 -6.67
C GLN A 89 -11.95 13.69 -6.68
N VAL A 90 -11.99 15.00 -6.89
CA VAL A 90 -13.24 15.72 -7.14
C VAL A 90 -13.50 15.58 -8.64
N THR A 91 -14.57 14.89 -9.00
CA THR A 91 -15.00 14.70 -10.39
C THR A 91 -16.37 15.34 -10.59
N GLN A 92 -16.68 15.69 -11.84
CA GLN A 92 -18.02 16.14 -12.19
C GLN A 92 -19.02 15.01 -11.92
N PRO A 93 -20.19 15.29 -11.31
CA PRO A 93 -21.22 14.28 -11.12
C PRO A 93 -21.76 13.83 -12.47
N LEU A 94 -21.74 12.53 -12.74
CA LEU A 94 -22.35 11.93 -13.93
C LEU A 94 -23.66 11.24 -13.54
N ASN A 95 -24.71 11.52 -14.31
CA ASN A 95 -25.96 10.76 -14.28
C ASN A 95 -25.83 9.53 -15.19
N GLU A 96 -26.70 8.54 -15.00
CA GLU A 96 -26.72 7.31 -15.83
C GLU A 96 -26.87 7.60 -17.33
N ASP A 97 -27.77 8.53 -17.69
CA ASP A 97 -27.96 8.98 -19.08
C ASP A 97 -26.68 9.62 -19.66
N HIS A 98 -25.97 10.43 -18.87
CA HIS A 98 -24.70 11.02 -19.31
C HIS A 98 -23.62 9.97 -19.54
N THR A 99 -23.57 8.93 -18.70
CA THR A 99 -22.65 7.80 -18.88
C THR A 99 -22.94 7.05 -20.17
N GLN A 100 -24.21 6.76 -20.44
CA GLN A 100 -24.63 6.09 -21.66
C GLN A 100 -24.23 6.90 -22.91
N ARG A 101 -24.62 8.17 -22.98
CA ARG A 101 -24.30 9.07 -24.11
C ARG A 101 -22.79 9.21 -24.34
N ARG A 102 -22.00 9.30 -23.26
CA ARG A 102 -20.53 9.37 -23.36
C ARG A 102 -19.94 8.08 -23.92
N SER A 103 -20.46 6.92 -23.54
CA SER A 103 -20.00 5.63 -24.05
C SER A 103 -20.33 5.44 -25.54
N GLU A 104 -21.54 5.79 -25.95
CA GLU A 104 -21.99 5.75 -27.35
C GLU A 104 -21.14 6.69 -28.22
N PHE A 105 -20.92 7.92 -27.76
CA PHE A 105 -20.03 8.87 -28.44
C PHE A 105 -18.60 8.34 -28.57
N ALA A 106 -18.06 7.75 -27.50
CA ALA A 106 -16.70 7.18 -27.53
C ALA A 106 -16.58 6.02 -28.52
N GLN A 107 -17.57 5.13 -28.57
CA GLN A 107 -17.60 4.02 -29.53
C GLN A 107 -17.70 4.53 -30.97
N LEU A 108 -18.59 5.49 -31.23
CA LEU A 108 -18.76 6.09 -32.55
C LEU A 108 -17.49 6.82 -33.01
N MET A 109 -16.84 7.58 -32.12
CA MET A 109 -15.57 8.23 -32.45
C MET A 109 -14.46 7.22 -32.72
N LEU A 110 -14.41 6.11 -31.95
CA LEU A 110 -13.42 5.06 -32.16
C LEU A 110 -13.59 4.37 -33.52
N GLU A 111 -14.82 4.08 -33.93
CA GLU A 111 -15.11 3.52 -35.25
C GLU A 111 -14.66 4.47 -36.37
N LYS A 112 -15.02 5.76 -36.28
CA LYS A 112 -14.63 6.78 -37.27
C LYS A 112 -13.13 7.02 -37.37
N LEU A 113 -12.40 6.82 -36.27
CA LEU A 113 -10.94 6.85 -36.27
C LEU A 113 -10.34 5.61 -36.95
N GLN A 114 -10.95 4.43 -36.78
CA GLN A 114 -10.50 3.18 -37.40
C GLN A 114 -10.79 3.13 -38.90
N THR A 115 -11.95 3.63 -39.33
CA THR A 115 -12.32 3.73 -40.76
C THR A 115 -11.53 4.82 -41.49
N GLY A 116 -10.84 5.69 -40.76
CA GLY A 116 -10.05 6.79 -41.32
C GLY A 116 -10.89 7.98 -41.79
N GLU A 117 -12.19 8.03 -41.45
CA GLU A 117 -13.06 9.17 -41.71
C GLU A 117 -12.61 10.42 -40.94
N ILE A 118 -12.11 10.21 -39.71
CA ILE A 118 -11.58 11.28 -38.87
C ILE A 118 -10.07 11.07 -38.71
N ASP A 119 -9.30 12.07 -39.14
CA ASP A 119 -7.85 12.12 -38.91
C ASP A 119 -7.57 12.93 -37.65
N VAL A 120 -7.00 12.28 -36.63
CA VAL A 120 -6.62 12.91 -35.35
C VAL A 120 -5.75 14.15 -35.57
N LYS A 121 -4.89 14.14 -36.61
CA LYS A 121 -3.98 15.24 -36.90
C LYS A 121 -4.68 16.51 -37.42
N LYS A 122 -5.96 16.40 -37.79
CA LYS A 122 -6.76 17.50 -38.34
C LYS A 122 -7.77 18.06 -37.34
N ILE A 123 -7.84 17.51 -36.12
CA ILE A 123 -8.77 17.98 -35.10
C ILE A 123 -8.15 19.15 -34.33
N TRP A 124 -8.91 20.23 -34.21
CA TRP A 124 -8.58 21.40 -33.39
C TRP A 124 -9.62 21.52 -32.30
N PHE A 125 -9.18 21.58 -31.04
CA PHE A 125 -10.05 21.74 -29.88
C PHE A 125 -9.95 23.18 -29.36
N SER A 126 -11.09 23.74 -28.97
CA SER A 126 -11.20 25.01 -28.26
C SER A 126 -12.04 24.82 -27.00
N ASP A 127 -11.67 25.51 -25.92
CA ASP A 127 -12.43 25.53 -24.67
C ASP A 127 -12.35 26.93 -24.04
N GLU A 128 -13.35 27.27 -23.23
CA GLU A 128 -13.43 28.55 -22.53
C GLU A 128 -13.14 28.35 -21.03
N ALA A 129 -12.26 29.18 -20.48
CA ALA A 129 -11.92 29.14 -19.05
C ALA A 129 -12.09 30.52 -18.41
N TYR A 130 -12.75 30.54 -17.24
CA TYR A 130 -12.87 31.74 -16.42
C TYR A 130 -11.63 31.92 -15.56
N PHE A 131 -11.04 33.13 -15.59
CA PHE A 131 -9.96 33.53 -14.69
C PHE A 131 -10.47 34.59 -13.73
N THR A 132 -10.35 34.32 -12.43
CA THR A 132 -10.70 35.29 -11.38
C THR A 132 -9.43 35.91 -10.79
N LEU A 133 -9.48 37.20 -10.45
CA LEU A 133 -8.36 37.92 -9.81
C LEU A 133 -8.06 37.42 -8.38
N ASP A 134 -9.00 36.69 -7.78
CA ASP A 134 -8.92 36.18 -6.41
C ASP A 134 -8.09 34.88 -6.29
N GLY A 135 -7.45 34.42 -7.38
CA GLY A 135 -6.56 33.26 -7.37
C GLY A 135 -7.28 31.91 -7.24
N HIS A 136 -8.61 31.88 -7.40
CA HIS A 136 -9.33 30.62 -7.51
C HIS A 136 -9.11 30.03 -8.90
N LEU A 137 -8.33 28.95 -8.96
CA LEU A 137 -8.27 28.09 -10.14
C LEU A 137 -9.57 27.28 -10.24
N ASN A 138 -10.15 27.19 -11.43
CA ASN A 138 -11.15 26.17 -11.73
C ASN A 138 -10.50 24.79 -11.49
N LYS A 139 -10.95 24.09 -10.46
CA LYS A 139 -10.58 22.70 -10.17
C LYS A 139 -11.66 21.74 -10.61
#